data_AF-A0A0L8BTL3-F1
#
_entry.id   AF-A0A0L8BTL3-F1
#
_cell.length_a   1.000
_cell.length_b   1.000
_cell.length_c   1.000
_cell.angle_alpha   90.00
_cell.angle_beta   90.00
_cell.angle_gamma   90.00
#
_symmetry.space_group_name_H-M   'P 1'
#
loop_
_entity.id
_entity.type
_entity.pdbx_description
1 polymer ?
#
loop_
_entity_poly.entity_id
_entity_poly.type
_entity_poly.pdbx_seq_one_letter_code
_entity_poly.pdbx_strand_id
1 'polypeptide(L)' 'MTVAIEAGKSFLKCDECPAKRRDTYDQPEFAKMIAMARADGWKVDKRAGAWRHVCNHCQVRPGGRLL' A
#
# COMPACT_ATOMS: atom_id res chain seq x y z
N MET A 1 -7.16 7.32 -3.64
CA MET A 1 -6.97 6.66 -2.33
C MET A 1 -7.42 5.23 -2.52
N THR A 2 -6.51 4.30 -2.81
CA THR A 2 -6.88 2.89 -3.02
C THR A 2 -6.76 2.15 -1.69
N VAL A 3 -7.58 2.56 -0.73
CA VAL A 3 -7.82 1.79 0.49
C VAL A 3 -8.94 0.84 0.15
N ALA A 4 -8.64 -0.45 0.12
CA ALA A 4 -9.67 -1.46 -0.13
C ALA A 4 -10.33 -1.81 1.21
N ILE A 5 -11.66 -1.86 1.19
CA ILE A 5 -12.46 -2.25 2.34
C ILE A 5 -13.00 -3.64 2.06
N GLU A 6 -12.60 -4.62 2.87
CA GLU A 6 -13.22 -5.96 2.88
C GLU A 6 -13.74 -6.21 4.30
N ALA A 7 -15.02 -6.56 4.44
CA ALA A 7 -15.65 -6.87 5.73
C ALA A 7 -15.49 -5.79 6.83
N GLY A 8 -15.59 -4.51 6.46
CA GLY A 8 -15.47 -3.37 7.40
C GLY A 8 -14.04 -3.01 7.79
N LYS A 9 -13.04 -3.67 7.20
CA LYS A 9 -11.62 -3.51 7.49
C LYS A 9 -10.90 -2.86 6.33
N SER A 10 -10.09 -1.84 6.60
CA SER A 10 -9.28 -1.15 5.59
C SER A 10 -7.91 -1.79 5.47
N PHE A 11 -7.47 -2.12 4.25
CA PHE A 11 -6.12 -2.63 4.00
C PHE A 11 -5.46 -1.97 2.79
N LEU A 12 -4.13 -2.04 2.79
CA LEU A 12 -3.28 -1.56 1.71
C LEU A 12 -3.03 -2.68 0.70
N LYS A 13 -3.27 -2.38 -0.59
CA LYS A 13 -2.92 -3.26 -1.71
C LYS A 13 -1.77 -2.64 -2.49
N CYS A 14 -0.83 -3.47 -2.93
CA CYS A 14 0.23 -3.03 -3.84
C CYS A 14 -0.37 -2.73 -5.22
N ASP A 15 0.03 -1.62 -5.83
CA ASP A 15 -0.43 -1.26 -7.18
C ASP A 15 0.29 -2.05 -8.29
N GLU A 16 1.45 -2.65 -7.99
CA GLU A 16 2.28 -3.38 -8.97
C GLU A 16 2.11 -4.91 -8.92
N CYS A 17 1.47 -5.46 -7.88
CA CYS A 17 1.32 -6.92 -7.72
C CYS A 17 0.11 -7.25 -6.83
N PRO A 18 -0.37 -8.51 -6.80
CA PRO A 18 -1.49 -8.89 -5.95
C PRO A 18 -1.18 -8.91 -4.45
N ALA A 19 0.02 -8.47 -4.01
CA ALA A 19 0.37 -8.41 -2.60
C ALA A 19 -0.57 -7.47 -1.84
N LYS A 20 -1.14 -7.99 -0.75
CA LYS A 20 -1.95 -7.24 0.21
C LYS A 20 -1.18 -7.16 1.52
N ARG A 21 -1.27 -6.02 2.19
CA ARG A 21 -0.79 -5.91 3.57
C ARG A 21 -1.75 -6.66 4.48
N ARG A 22 -1.22 -7.42 5.45
CA ARG A 22 -2.03 -8.26 6.37
C ARG A 22 -2.80 -7.45 7.39
N ASP A 23 -2.32 -6.25 7.72
CA ASP A 23 -2.95 -5.43 8.74
C ASP A 23 -4.21 -4.76 8.22
N THR A 24 -5.24 -4.85 9.05
CA THR A 24 -6.51 -4.18 8.85
C THR A 24 -6.63 -3.03 9.83
N TYR A 25 -6.83 -1.82 9.31
CA TYR A 25 -6.86 -0.59 10.10
C TYR A 25 -8.29 -0.05 10.17
N ASP A 26 -8.65 0.55 11.31
CA ASP A 26 -9.86 1.35 11.41
C ASP A 26 -9.68 2.67 10.65
N GLN A 27 -10.75 3.16 9.99
CA GLN A 27 -10.72 4.36 9.14
C GLN A 27 -10.04 5.61 9.75
N PRO A 28 -10.20 5.95 11.06
CA PRO A 28 -9.53 7.13 11.63
C PRO A 28 -8.01 6.98 11.76
N GLU A 29 -7.45 5.77 11.62
CA GLU A 29 -6.03 5.51 11.83
C GLU A 29 -5.18 5.57 10.54
N PHE A 30 -5.63 6.28 9.50
CA PHE A 30 -4.90 6.37 8.21
C PHE A 30 -3.43 6.79 8.37
N ALA A 31 -3.13 7.76 9.25
CA ALA A 31 -1.75 8.20 9.49
C ALA A 31 -0.87 7.08 10.07
N LYS A 32 -1.41 6.30 11.01
CA LYS A 32 -0.75 5.15 11.62
C LYS A 32 -0.58 4.02 10.61
N MET A 33 -1.58 3.80 9.75
CA MET A 33 -1.49 2.86 8.63
C MET A 33 -0.32 3.20 7.71
N ILE A 34 -0.13 4.47 7.33
CA ILE A 34 1.00 4.90 6.50
C ILE A 34 2.32 4.74 7.24
N ALA A 35 2.40 5.12 8.51
CA ALA A 35 3.62 4.99 9.31
C ALA A 35 4.06 3.52 9.42
N MET A 36 3.12 2.62 9.73
CA MET A 36 3.37 1.19 9.79
C MET A 36 3.76 0.64 8.41
N ALA A 37 3.13 1.10 7.32
CA ALA A 37 3.44 0.65 5.97
C ALA A 37 4.90 0.98 5.62
N ARG A 38 5.34 2.20 5.94
CA ARG A 38 6.73 2.60 5.76
C ARG A 38 7.68 1.78 6.63
N ALA A 39 7.30 1.47 7.87
CA ALA A 39 8.09 0.62 8.77
C ALA A 39 8.26 -0.82 8.25
N ASP A 40 7.22 -1.38 7.62
CA ASP A 40 7.26 -2.67 6.90
C ASP A 40 8.02 -2.60 5.56
N GLY A 41 8.60 -1.45 5.24
CA GLY A 41 9.35 -1.24 4.01
C GLY A 41 8.48 -1.08 2.78
N TRP A 42 7.22 -0.63 2.89
CA TRP A 42 6.40 -0.22 1.74
C TRP A 42 6.69 1.23 1.33
N LYS A 43 6.66 1.49 0.03
CA LYS A 43 6.63 2.83 -0.54
C LYS A 43 5.20 3.32 -0.58
N VAL A 44 4.97 4.46 0.05
CA VAL A 44 3.72 5.20 -0.07
C VAL A 44 4.07 6.58 -0.59
N ASP A 45 3.68 6.88 -1.83
CA ASP A 45 3.93 8.17 -2.46
C ASP A 45 2.63 8.76 -2.97
N LYS A 46 2.51 10.09 -2.91
CA LYS A 46 1.42 10.81 -3.56
C LYS A 46 1.97 11.46 -4.83
N ARG A 47 1.56 10.97 -6.01
CA ARG A 47 1.92 11.55 -7.32
C ARG A 47 0.67 12.05 -8.03
N ALA A 48 0.71 13.30 -8.51
CA ALA A 48 -0.39 13.92 -9.25
C ALA A 48 -1.77 13.81 -8.55
N GLY A 49 -1.80 13.93 -7.22
CA GLY A 49 -3.04 13.79 -6.42
C GLY A 49 -3.47 12.34 -6.12
N ALA A 50 -2.86 11.34 -6.74
CA ALA A 50 -3.12 9.92 -6.49
C ALA A 50 -2.09 9.33 -5.51
N TRP A 51 -2.57 8.47 -4.61
CA TRP A 51 -1.72 7.67 -3.74
C TRP A 51 -1.29 6.40 -4.47
N ARG A 52 0.01 6.13 -4.48
CA ARG A 52 0.62 4.92 -5.00
C ARG A 52 1.28 4.15 -3.85
N HIS A 53 0.97 2.87 -3.75
CA HIS A 53 1.47 1.97 -2.72
C HIS A 53 2.24 0.83 -3.38
N VAL A 54 3.53 0.71 -3.07
CA VAL A 54 4.41 -0.31 -3.64
C VAL A 54 5.01 -1.11 -2.48
N CYS A 55 4.83 -2.43 -2.49
CA CYS A 55 5.41 -3.29 -1.47
C CYS A 55 6.94 -3.38 -1.61
N ASN A 56 7.63 -3.75 -0.53
CA ASN A 56 9.08 -3.90 -0.50
C ASN A 56 9.62 -4.75 -1.67
N HIS A 57 8.95 -5.88 -1.97
CA HIS A 57 9.34 -6.77 -3.06
C HIS A 57 9.27 -6.10 -4.46
N CYS A 58 8.26 -5.25 -4.70
CA CYS A 58 8.16 -4.49 -5.95
C CYS A 58 9.09 -3.27 -5.96
N GLN A 59 9.48 -2.74 -4.79
CA GLN A 59 10.48 -1.67 -4.72
C GLN A 59 11.88 -2.13 -5.10
N VAL A 60 12.29 -3.33 -4.66
CA VAL A 60 13.59 -3.90 -5.00
C VAL A 60 13.69 -4.39 -6.44
N ARG A 61 12.57 -4.42 -7.18
CA ARG A 61 12.53 -4.68 -8.62
C ARG A 61 12.33 -3.37 -9.38
N PRO A 62 13.39 -2.58 -9.64
CA PRO A 62 13.27 -1.44 -10.55
C PRO A 62 13.03 -1.99 -11.97
N GLY A 63 11.77 -2.00 -12.43
CA GLY A 63 11.45 -2.23 -13.85
C GLY A 63 10.85 -3.59 -14.22
N GLY A 64 10.15 -4.28 -13.32
CA GLY A 64 9.37 -5.46 -13.70
C GLY A 64 8.09 -5.10 -14.45
N ARG A 65 8.19 -4.52 -15.64
CA ARG A 65 7.11 -4.50 -16.63
C ARG A 65 6.80 -5.98 -16.90
N LEU A 66 5.69 -6.49 -16.36
CA LEU A 66 5.13 -7.75 -16.84
C LEU A 66 4.65 -7.46 -18.28
N LEU A 67 5.53 -7.71 -19.24
CA LEU A 67 5.18 -7.96 -20.64
C LEU A 67 4.58 -9.38 -20.72
#